data_AF-A0A979FJB5-F1
#
_entry.id   AF-A0A979FJB5-F1
#
_cell.length_a   1.000
_cell.length_b   1.000
_cell.length_c   1.000
_cell.angle_alpha   90.00
_cell.angle_beta   90.00
_cell.angle_gamma   90.00
#
_symmetry.space_group_name_H-M   'P 1'
#
loop_
_entity.id
_entity.type
_entity.pdbx_description
1 polymer ?
#
loop_
_entity_poly.entity_id
_entity_poly.type
_entity_poly.pdbx_seq_one_letter_code
_entity_poly.pdbx_strand_id
1 'polypeptide(L)'
;MFNGSFACACGPDKIFLFQRSENIHEFYLQRQMLLLCEPSPASLVSGRGQHTVTSLSADPSGTTLVLSTHSGQIFTNAIPALDDSLVTSSVFRPLHTHHHVGAVISADVCQWKTYCATIGRDRTFLLWDYSLQELLLQETFKEDLYSVALHPTGLHAAVSLTDSVRLYHVMMAGLQQYWEVLLGQVTSLHAAVSLTDSVRLYHVMMGGLQQYWEVRVRRCGSCSFSHGGQYLAAADGSVVTVVHTIALRRHLALKGHAGKIQCVGWHPGDHQVFATAAEGVVLAWDVATGTTALQLQTAQGCQYFKTFLSLDSKASLIAGSSSHLVEVSGGQLMQEEAVEDVSCVGVAPVKTLLALGQSSGALLLTRAPRSFAAVGPMRSSPAHAGRVTAICVTRDEGCLVTCGEDGVVVVWGVADVSPDAPGALVAKERLLNLPPLAPEMLVTRQQLETTERQVRELSNEVQYLTRDKRHHLTLQQQQHDAAFADLQRQHLHQIQELQHHLEVSAALHLHQIQELQHHLEIQELQNHLEVSAALHLYTLHLPYTFNTT
;
A
#
# COMPACT_ATOMS: atom_id res chain seq x y z
N MET A 1 44.76 -7.23 -9.04
CA MET A 1 46.15 -6.90 -9.42
C MET A 1 46.27 -7.03 -10.92
N PHE A 2 46.92 -6.08 -11.59
CA PHE A 2 47.09 -6.04 -13.04
C PHE A 2 48.42 -5.35 -13.36
N ASN A 3 49.22 -5.89 -14.30
CA ASN A 3 50.50 -5.34 -14.75
C ASN A 3 51.43 -4.80 -13.62
N GLY A 4 51.63 -5.58 -12.56
CA GLY A 4 52.48 -5.17 -11.44
C GLY A 4 51.89 -4.06 -10.55
N SER A 5 50.62 -3.72 -10.70
CA SER A 5 49.90 -2.72 -9.88
C SER A 5 48.66 -3.32 -9.21
N PHE A 6 48.19 -2.69 -8.13
CA PHE A 6 46.94 -3.02 -7.48
C PHE A 6 46.16 -1.77 -7.10
N ALA A 7 44.84 -1.86 -7.13
CA ALA A 7 43.95 -0.79 -6.69
C ALA A 7 43.19 -1.26 -5.45
N CYS A 8 43.01 -0.37 -4.48
CA CYS A 8 42.19 -0.62 -3.31
C CYS A 8 41.21 0.54 -3.06
N ALA A 9 40.02 0.21 -2.57
CA ALA A 9 39.07 1.20 -2.11
C ALA A 9 39.19 1.33 -0.59
N CYS A 10 39.35 2.56 -0.10
CA CYS A 10 39.43 2.84 1.33
C CYS A 10 38.53 4.04 1.65
N GLY A 11 37.37 3.76 2.25
CA GLY A 11 36.35 4.76 2.57
C GLY A 11 35.39 5.08 1.41
N PRO A 12 34.43 5.99 1.64
CA PRO A 12 33.48 6.41 0.62
C PRO A 12 34.16 7.28 -0.45
N ASP A 13 33.79 7.05 -1.72
CA ASP A 13 34.16 7.86 -2.90
C ASP A 13 35.65 7.93 -3.28
N LYS A 14 36.52 7.17 -2.61
CA LYS A 14 37.97 7.20 -2.82
C LYS A 14 38.55 5.84 -3.19
N ILE A 15 39.33 5.83 -4.27
CA ILE A 15 40.07 4.65 -4.73
C ILE A 15 41.54 5.05 -4.86
N PHE A 16 42.41 4.21 -4.33
CA PHE A 16 43.85 4.39 -4.34
C PHE A 16 44.48 3.36 -5.27
N LEU A 17 45.39 3.81 -6.14
CA LEU A 17 46.13 2.97 -7.06
C LEU A 17 47.61 2.91 -6.66
N PHE A 18 48.09 1.70 -6.43
CA PHE A 18 49.45 1.38 -5.98
C PHE A 18 50.19 0.64 -7.08
N GLN A 19 51.42 1.04 -7.36
CA GLN A 19 52.29 0.40 -8.32
C GLN A 19 53.46 -0.28 -7.58
N ARG A 20 53.87 -1.45 -8.08
CA ARG A 20 55.07 -2.15 -7.58
C ARG A 20 56.31 -1.45 -8.12
N SER A 21 57.26 -1.14 -7.24
CA SER A 21 58.57 -0.64 -7.66
C SER A 21 59.43 -1.78 -8.24
N GLU A 22 60.54 -1.45 -8.89
CA GLU A 22 61.51 -2.44 -9.38
C GLU A 22 62.13 -3.27 -8.24
N ASN A 23 62.06 -2.77 -7.00
CA ASN A 23 62.45 -3.51 -5.81
C ASN A 23 61.27 -4.39 -5.33
N ILE A 24 61.50 -5.70 -5.33
CA ILE A 24 60.51 -6.79 -5.18
C ILE A 24 59.63 -6.68 -3.91
N HIS A 25 60.00 -5.85 -2.92
CA HIS A 25 59.38 -5.73 -1.60
C HIS A 25 58.65 -4.40 -1.29
N GLU A 26 58.62 -3.41 -2.20
CA GLU A 26 57.98 -2.11 -1.91
C GLU A 26 56.93 -1.70 -2.95
N PHE A 27 55.77 -1.24 -2.46
CA PHE A 27 54.71 -0.63 -3.24
C PHE A 27 54.53 0.81 -2.77
N TYR A 28 54.45 1.77 -3.70
CA TYR A 28 54.18 3.17 -3.37
C TYR A 28 52.85 3.63 -3.98
N LEU A 29 52.17 4.55 -3.30
CA LEU A 29 50.92 5.14 -3.76
C LEU A 29 51.22 6.09 -4.93
N GLN A 30 50.66 5.81 -6.11
CA GLN A 30 50.93 6.62 -7.30
C GLN A 30 49.80 7.62 -7.58
N ARG A 31 48.53 7.22 -7.40
CA ARG A 31 47.37 8.07 -7.72
C ARG A 31 46.20 7.87 -6.75
N GLN A 32 45.54 8.98 -6.41
CA GLN A 32 44.22 9.00 -5.78
C GLN A 32 43.17 9.27 -6.86
N MET A 33 42.22 8.37 -7.02
CA MET A 33 41.07 8.52 -7.90
C MET A 33 39.83 8.85 -7.07
N LEU A 34 39.06 9.83 -7.53
CA LEU A 34 37.82 10.27 -6.90
C LEU A 34 36.65 9.82 -7.78
N LEU A 35 35.61 9.28 -7.15
CA LEU A 35 34.31 9.13 -7.79
C LEU A 35 33.70 10.52 -7.94
N LEU A 36 33.62 11.02 -9.18
CA LEU A 36 32.97 12.28 -9.52
C LEU A 36 31.70 11.92 -10.31
N CYS A 37 30.55 12.06 -9.68
CA CYS A 37 29.27 12.05 -10.39
C CYS A 37 29.24 13.30 -11.28
N GLU A 38 28.92 13.14 -12.56
CA GLU A 38 28.51 14.30 -13.35
C GLU A 38 27.35 14.98 -12.60
N PRO A 39 27.41 16.30 -12.41
CA PRO A 39 26.32 17.03 -11.77
C PRO A 39 25.15 17.05 -12.75
N SER A 40 24.28 16.05 -12.69
CA SER A 40 22.93 16.25 -13.20
C SER A 40 22.21 17.22 -12.24
N PRO A 41 21.40 18.16 -12.75
CA PRO A 41 20.79 19.22 -11.93
C PRO A 41 19.89 18.71 -10.78
N ALA A 42 19.58 17.42 -10.73
CA ALA A 42 18.81 16.77 -9.66
C ALA A 42 19.67 16.25 -8.48
N SER A 43 20.99 16.09 -8.64
CA SER A 43 21.86 15.50 -7.60
C SER A 43 22.22 16.47 -6.46
N LEU A 44 21.80 17.74 -6.55
CA LEU A 44 22.04 18.75 -5.51
C LEU A 44 21.06 18.65 -4.32
N VAL A 45 19.99 17.85 -4.43
CA VAL A 45 18.92 17.81 -3.41
C VAL A 45 19.08 16.66 -2.41
N SER A 46 19.78 15.58 -2.75
CA SER A 46 20.06 14.49 -1.81
C SER A 46 21.50 14.57 -1.30
N GLY A 47 21.69 15.14 -0.11
CA GLY A 47 22.96 15.18 0.62
C GLY A 47 23.46 13.80 1.09
N ARG A 48 23.34 12.76 0.27
CA ARG A 48 23.85 11.40 0.50
C ARG A 48 24.38 10.84 -0.82
N GLY A 49 25.58 11.28 -1.19
CA GLY A 49 26.32 10.72 -2.31
C GLY A 49 27.61 10.04 -1.88
N GLN A 50 27.64 9.36 -0.73
CA GLN A 50 28.78 8.50 -0.37
C GLN A 50 28.58 7.12 -0.99
N HIS A 51 29.24 6.87 -2.11
CA HIS A 51 29.30 5.58 -2.75
C HIS A 51 30.33 4.71 -2.02
N THR A 52 29.85 3.69 -1.32
CA THR A 52 30.72 2.65 -0.78
C THR A 52 31.03 1.64 -1.88
N VAL A 53 32.31 1.49 -2.20
CA VAL A 53 32.77 0.53 -3.22
C VAL A 53 32.67 -0.87 -2.64
N THR A 54 31.95 -1.76 -3.32
CA THR A 54 31.75 -3.15 -2.89
C THR A 54 32.70 -4.11 -3.57
N SER A 55 32.98 -3.90 -4.85
CA SER A 55 33.93 -4.70 -5.60
C SER A 55 34.63 -3.86 -6.66
N LEU A 56 35.87 -4.24 -6.95
CA LEU A 56 36.71 -3.56 -7.92
C LEU A 56 37.43 -4.63 -8.74
N SER A 57 37.32 -4.53 -10.06
CA SER A 57 37.93 -5.44 -11.02
C SER A 57 38.66 -4.66 -12.09
N ALA A 58 39.78 -5.21 -12.56
CA ALA A 58 40.55 -4.64 -13.66
C ALA A 58 40.52 -5.58 -14.84
N ASP A 59 40.52 -5.02 -16.03
CA ASP A 59 40.63 -5.78 -17.27
C ASP A 59 42.00 -6.50 -17.34
N PRO A 60 42.08 -7.71 -17.93
CA PRO A 60 43.34 -8.47 -18.05
C PRO A 60 44.49 -7.74 -18.74
N SER A 61 44.20 -6.79 -19.63
CA SER A 61 45.17 -5.93 -20.32
C SER A 61 45.62 -4.72 -19.47
N GLY A 62 44.97 -4.48 -18.33
CA GLY A 62 45.34 -3.42 -17.37
C GLY A 62 44.98 -2.01 -17.81
N THR A 63 44.09 -1.86 -18.81
CA THR A 63 43.74 -0.56 -19.40
C THR A 63 42.46 0.04 -18.83
N THR A 64 41.57 -0.77 -18.26
CA THR A 64 40.30 -0.29 -17.70
C THR A 64 40.03 -0.85 -16.30
N LEU A 65 39.51 0.02 -15.43
CA LEU A 65 38.99 -0.33 -14.11
C LEU A 65 37.48 -0.28 -14.12
N VAL A 66 36.88 -1.34 -13.58
CA VAL A 66 35.45 -1.48 -13.36
C VAL A 66 35.21 -1.58 -11.86
N LEU A 67 34.27 -0.80 -11.34
CA LEU A 67 33.90 -0.86 -9.93
C LEU A 67 32.40 -0.98 -9.79
N SER A 68 31.97 -1.72 -8.76
CA SER A 68 30.58 -1.76 -8.32
C SER A 68 30.45 -1.06 -6.97
N THR A 69 29.35 -0.34 -6.79
CA THR A 69 29.00 0.28 -5.51
C THR A 69 27.95 -0.55 -4.76
N HIS A 70 27.75 -0.25 -3.48
CA HIS A 70 26.64 -0.82 -2.70
C HIS A 70 25.26 -0.49 -3.27
N SER A 71 25.16 0.59 -4.05
CA SER A 71 23.96 0.98 -4.78
C SER A 71 23.71 0.19 -6.07
N GLY A 72 24.52 -0.83 -6.39
CA GLY A 72 24.38 -1.65 -7.60
C GLY A 72 24.79 -0.93 -8.89
N GLN A 73 25.37 0.27 -8.79
CA GLN A 73 25.88 1.03 -9.94
C GLN A 73 27.29 0.55 -10.29
N ILE A 74 27.56 0.49 -11.59
CA ILE A 74 28.85 0.13 -12.14
C ILE A 74 29.47 1.38 -12.75
N PHE A 75 30.70 1.69 -12.33
CA PHE A 75 31.47 2.76 -12.93
C PHE A 75 32.68 2.18 -13.65
N THR A 76 33.09 2.85 -14.72
CA THR A 76 34.29 2.52 -15.46
C THR A 76 35.20 3.72 -15.62
N ASN A 77 36.49 3.43 -15.67
CA ASN A 77 37.50 4.42 -15.99
C ASN A 77 38.63 3.76 -16.78
N ALA A 78 39.11 4.47 -17.79
CA ALA A 78 40.32 4.07 -18.49
C ALA A 78 41.53 4.49 -17.65
N ILE A 79 42.43 3.56 -17.38
CA ILE A 79 43.74 3.85 -16.81
C ILE A 79 44.64 4.30 -17.97
N PRO A 80 45.04 5.58 -18.04
CA PRO A 80 45.95 6.03 -19.10
C PRO A 80 47.30 5.30 -18.97
N ALA A 81 47.91 4.95 -20.10
CA ALA A 81 49.25 4.39 -20.15
C ALA A 81 50.28 5.35 -19.50
N LEU A 82 51.32 4.76 -18.90
CA LEU A 82 52.35 5.48 -18.17
C LEU A 82 53.13 6.44 -19.09
N ASP A 83 52.79 7.72 -19.03
CA ASP A 83 53.74 8.80 -19.28
C ASP A 83 53.88 9.63 -18.00
N ASP A 84 55.12 9.79 -17.57
CA ASP A 84 55.55 10.57 -16.42
C ASP A 84 55.25 12.06 -16.65
N SER A 85 54.08 12.53 -16.22
CA SER A 85 53.93 13.91 -15.75
C SER A 85 52.57 14.16 -15.10
N LEU A 86 52.63 14.61 -13.85
CA LEU A 86 51.58 15.24 -13.04
C LEU A 86 50.42 14.32 -12.61
N VAL A 87 50.21 14.26 -11.29
CA VAL A 87 49.08 13.62 -10.62
C VAL A 87 47.80 14.35 -11.03
N THR A 88 47.15 13.91 -12.11
CA THR A 88 45.79 14.32 -12.46
C THR A 88 44.80 13.34 -11.83
N SER A 89 43.88 13.84 -11.01
CA SER A 89 42.73 13.06 -10.55
C SER A 89 41.90 12.62 -11.76
N SER A 90 41.76 11.31 -11.96
CA SER A 90 40.90 10.74 -13.00
C SER A 90 39.51 10.43 -12.42
N VAL A 91 38.48 10.76 -13.22
CA VAL A 91 37.07 10.68 -12.83
C VAL A 91 36.44 9.42 -13.38
N PHE A 92 35.86 8.61 -12.51
CA PHE A 92 35.05 7.45 -12.91
C PHE A 92 33.76 7.90 -13.58
N ARG A 93 33.43 7.32 -14.74
CA ARG A 93 32.16 7.55 -15.42
C ARG A 93 31.20 6.39 -15.15
N PRO A 94 29.91 6.65 -14.89
CA PRO A 94 28.94 5.57 -14.77
C PRO A 94 28.82 4.83 -16.11
N LEU A 95 28.84 3.50 -16.08
CA LEU A 95 28.68 2.67 -17.28
C LEU A 95 27.23 2.71 -17.78
N HIS A 96 26.26 2.91 -16.88
CA HIS A 96 24.84 3.05 -17.17
C HIS A 96 24.17 4.11 -16.27
N THR A 97 23.07 4.71 -16.75
CA THR A 97 22.27 5.73 -16.07
C THR A 97 21.65 5.21 -14.75
N HIS A 98 21.21 6.13 -13.88
CA HIS A 98 20.79 5.82 -12.50
C HIS A 98 19.56 4.90 -12.41
N HIS A 99 19.77 3.61 -12.16
CA HIS A 99 18.69 2.67 -11.85
C HIS A 99 18.26 2.77 -10.37
N HIS A 100 17.07 2.27 -10.05
CA HIS A 100 16.62 2.07 -8.67
C HIS A 100 17.71 1.39 -7.83
N VAL A 101 17.91 1.87 -6.61
CA VAL A 101 18.91 1.34 -5.66
C VAL A 101 18.41 0.04 -5.02
N GLY A 102 17.12 -0.28 -5.16
CA GLY A 102 16.48 -1.50 -4.67
C GLY A 102 15.62 -2.19 -5.73
N ALA A 103 14.94 -3.26 -5.31
CA ALA A 103 14.03 -4.01 -6.19
C ALA A 103 12.95 -3.08 -6.78
N VAL A 104 12.75 -3.18 -8.09
CA VAL A 104 11.65 -2.53 -8.80
C VAL A 104 10.38 -3.27 -8.43
N ILE A 105 9.43 -2.54 -7.85
CA ILE A 105 8.17 -3.10 -7.35
C ILE A 105 7.15 -3.14 -8.49
N SER A 106 7.11 -2.09 -9.29
CA SER A 106 6.13 -1.93 -10.36
C SER A 106 6.69 -1.03 -11.45
N ALA A 107 6.29 -1.32 -12.69
CA ALA A 107 6.63 -0.54 -13.85
C ALA A 107 5.41 -0.47 -14.78
N ASP A 108 5.24 0.65 -15.48
CA ASP A 108 4.19 0.83 -16.47
C ASP A 108 4.66 1.69 -17.65
N VAL A 109 4.07 1.47 -18.81
CA VAL A 109 4.50 2.06 -20.09
C VAL A 109 3.37 2.91 -20.69
N CYS A 110 3.72 4.11 -21.13
CA CYS A 110 2.80 4.98 -21.85
C CYS A 110 2.60 4.48 -23.30
N GLN A 111 1.36 4.53 -23.79
CA GLN A 111 1.03 4.04 -25.13
C GLN A 111 1.31 5.07 -26.23
N TRP A 112 1.10 6.37 -25.98
CA TRP A 112 1.27 7.41 -27.02
C TRP A 112 2.65 8.06 -27.02
N LYS A 113 3.32 8.09 -25.87
CA LYS A 113 4.67 8.64 -25.73
C LYS A 113 5.64 7.52 -25.42
N THR A 114 6.92 7.73 -25.71
CA THR A 114 8.00 6.80 -25.43
C THR A 114 8.39 6.77 -23.94
N TYR A 115 7.41 6.92 -23.05
CA TYR A 115 7.63 7.02 -21.61
C TYR A 115 7.41 5.69 -20.90
N CYS A 116 8.29 5.39 -19.95
CA CYS A 116 8.14 4.28 -19.02
C CYS A 116 8.30 4.81 -17.60
N ALA A 117 7.40 4.47 -16.69
CA ALA A 117 7.55 4.79 -15.27
C ALA A 117 7.94 3.54 -14.50
N THR A 118 8.87 3.68 -13.57
CA THR A 118 9.31 2.62 -12.66
C THR A 118 9.29 3.12 -11.22
N ILE A 119 8.92 2.23 -10.31
CA ILE A 119 8.91 2.47 -8.87
C ILE A 119 9.78 1.43 -8.16
N GLY A 120 10.60 1.89 -7.22
CA GLY A 120 11.50 1.06 -6.44
C GLY A 120 11.17 1.00 -4.95
N ARG A 121 11.69 -0.04 -4.29
CA ARG A 121 11.68 -0.18 -2.83
C ARG A 121 12.48 0.92 -2.11
N ASP A 122 13.26 1.68 -2.85
CA ASP A 122 13.95 2.90 -2.42
C ASP A 122 13.02 4.13 -2.31
N ARG A 123 11.71 3.95 -2.50
CA ARG A 123 10.67 5.00 -2.48
C ARG A 123 10.85 6.05 -3.57
N THR A 124 11.54 5.69 -4.66
CA THR A 124 11.71 6.56 -5.81
C THR A 124 10.71 6.21 -6.90
N PHE A 125 10.21 7.24 -7.56
CA PHE A 125 9.53 7.17 -8.84
C PHE A 125 10.48 7.71 -9.91
N LEU A 126 10.70 6.93 -10.96
CA LEU A 126 11.52 7.30 -12.11
C LEU A 126 10.67 7.28 -13.37
N LEU A 127 10.79 8.31 -14.20
CA LEU A 127 10.21 8.36 -15.54
C LEU A 127 11.32 8.37 -16.57
N TRP A 128 11.23 7.48 -17.54
CA TRP A 128 12.24 7.21 -18.56
C TRP A 128 11.68 7.49 -19.93
N ASP A 129 12.52 8.03 -20.82
CA ASP A 129 12.28 7.91 -22.25
C ASP A 129 13.00 6.66 -22.76
N TYR A 130 12.25 5.61 -23.10
CA TYR A 130 12.87 4.36 -23.56
C TYR A 130 13.42 4.45 -24.98
N SER A 131 13.02 5.47 -25.76
CA SER A 131 13.57 5.68 -27.11
C SER A 131 14.91 6.39 -27.09
N LEU A 132 15.05 7.37 -26.17
CA LEU A 132 16.30 8.12 -25.97
C LEU A 132 17.22 7.47 -24.94
N GLN A 133 16.71 6.50 -24.17
CA GLN A 133 17.43 5.83 -23.07
C GLN A 133 17.88 6.80 -21.96
N GLU A 134 17.10 7.85 -21.74
CA GLU A 134 17.38 8.90 -20.77
C GLU A 134 16.34 8.93 -19.65
N LEU A 135 16.79 9.36 -18.46
CA LEU A 135 15.92 9.62 -17.32
C LEU A 135 15.31 11.02 -17.46
N LEU A 136 13.98 11.09 -17.52
CA LEU A 136 13.24 12.34 -17.65
C LEU A 136 12.92 12.97 -16.29
N LEU A 137 12.50 12.14 -15.32
CA LEU A 137 12.05 12.62 -14.02
C LEU A 137 12.44 11.64 -12.91
N GLN A 138 12.86 12.20 -11.77
CA GLN A 138 13.10 11.46 -10.54
C GLN A 138 12.44 12.18 -9.36
N GLU A 139 11.56 11.48 -8.66
CA GLU A 139 10.87 11.98 -7.47
C GLU A 139 11.00 10.99 -6.32
N THR A 140 11.21 11.52 -5.10
CA THR A 140 11.37 10.72 -3.87
C THR A 140 10.18 10.90 -2.95
N PHE A 141 9.58 9.78 -2.52
CA PHE A 141 8.43 9.77 -1.62
C PHE A 141 8.84 9.47 -0.18
N LYS A 142 8.07 10.01 0.78
CA LYS A 142 8.27 9.74 2.22
C LYS A 142 7.75 8.36 2.63
N GLU A 143 6.68 7.92 1.97
CA GLU A 143 5.96 6.66 2.21
C GLU A 143 6.43 5.57 1.23
N ASP A 144 6.17 4.30 1.55
CA ASP A 144 6.47 3.18 0.66
C ASP A 144 5.48 3.16 -0.52
N LEU A 145 6.00 2.83 -1.70
CA LEU A 145 5.25 2.80 -2.95
C LEU A 145 4.99 1.35 -3.38
N TYR A 146 3.83 1.07 -3.97
CA TYR A 146 3.43 -0.30 -4.32
C TYR A 146 3.17 -0.52 -5.81
N SER A 147 2.55 0.44 -6.48
CA SER A 147 2.20 0.31 -7.89
C SER A 147 2.15 1.65 -8.59
N VAL A 148 2.46 1.62 -9.87
CA VAL A 148 2.41 2.77 -10.77
C VAL A 148 1.51 2.46 -11.96
N ALA A 149 0.73 3.44 -12.39
CA ALA A 149 0.03 3.40 -13.67
C ALA A 149 0.16 4.74 -14.39
N LEU A 150 0.52 4.71 -15.67
CA LEU A 150 0.60 5.85 -16.55
C LEU A 150 -0.65 5.94 -17.41
N HIS A 151 -1.21 7.14 -17.54
CA HIS A 151 -2.27 7.36 -18.50
C HIS A 151 -1.71 7.25 -19.94
N PRO A 152 -2.48 6.72 -20.92
CA PRO A 152 -2.02 6.58 -22.31
C PRO A 152 -1.50 7.88 -22.95
N THR A 153 -1.93 9.05 -22.48
CA THR A 153 -1.45 10.36 -22.95
C THR A 153 -0.09 10.77 -22.39
N GLY A 154 0.38 10.13 -21.32
CA GLY A 154 1.66 10.41 -20.65
C GLY A 154 1.69 11.71 -19.84
N LEU A 155 0.54 12.35 -19.62
CA LEU A 155 0.41 13.57 -18.83
C LEU A 155 -0.05 13.34 -17.39
N HIS A 156 -0.57 12.14 -17.10
CA HIS A 156 -1.07 11.77 -15.78
C HIS A 156 -0.43 10.48 -15.33
N ALA A 157 -0.11 10.40 -14.05
CA ALA A 157 0.39 9.21 -13.40
C ALA A 157 -0.42 8.96 -12.12
N ALA A 158 -0.78 7.71 -11.89
CA ALA A 158 -1.35 7.23 -10.64
C ALA A 158 -0.27 6.44 -9.89
N VAL A 159 -0.07 6.78 -8.62
CA VAL A 159 0.90 6.11 -7.75
C VAL A 159 0.20 5.67 -6.48
N SER A 160 0.32 4.39 -6.14
CA SER A 160 -0.19 3.86 -4.88
C SER A 160 0.88 3.85 -3.80
N LEU A 161 0.50 4.41 -2.65
CA LEU A 161 1.24 4.44 -1.39
C LEU A 161 0.58 3.49 -0.37
N THR A 162 1.11 3.41 0.85
CA THR A 162 0.59 2.52 1.90
C THR A 162 -0.90 2.72 2.17
N ASP A 163 -1.31 3.98 2.29
CA ASP A 163 -2.64 4.33 2.79
C ASP A 163 -3.44 5.12 1.76
N SER A 164 -2.89 5.38 0.58
CA SER A 164 -3.50 6.24 -0.43
C SER A 164 -3.10 5.91 -1.85
N VAL A 165 -3.93 6.29 -2.82
CA VAL A 165 -3.57 6.40 -4.23
C VAL A 165 -3.59 7.87 -4.60
N ARG A 166 -2.45 8.39 -5.07
CA ARG A 166 -2.32 9.79 -5.48
C ARG A 166 -2.25 9.88 -7.00
N LEU A 167 -2.93 10.88 -7.54
CA LEU A 167 -2.90 11.21 -8.96
C LEU A 167 -2.06 12.47 -9.17
N TYR A 168 -1.17 12.39 -10.15
CA TYR A 168 -0.20 13.42 -10.48
C TYR A 168 -0.34 13.87 -11.93
N HIS A 169 -0.11 15.16 -12.16
CA HIS A 169 0.28 15.67 -13.47
C HIS A 169 1.80 15.49 -13.62
N VAL A 170 2.20 14.88 -14.74
CA VAL A 170 3.60 14.68 -15.11
C VAL A 170 4.07 15.96 -15.82
N MET A 171 4.91 16.75 -15.15
CA MET A 171 5.47 17.99 -15.65
C MET A 171 6.98 17.86 -15.88
N MET A 172 7.55 18.73 -16.72
CA MET A 172 9.00 18.72 -17.01
C MET A 172 9.90 18.90 -15.78
N ALA A 173 9.39 19.53 -14.72
CA ALA A 173 10.16 19.87 -13.53
C ALA A 173 9.77 19.07 -12.27
N GLY A 174 8.80 18.14 -12.36
CA GLY A 174 8.27 17.48 -11.16
C GLY A 174 6.94 16.75 -11.38
N LEU A 175 6.53 16.01 -10.35
CA LEU A 175 5.15 15.52 -10.25
C LEU A 175 4.29 16.51 -9.45
N GLN A 176 3.21 16.99 -10.05
CA GLN A 176 2.24 17.84 -9.34
C GLN A 176 1.02 17.01 -8.91
N GLN A 177 0.88 16.81 -7.61
CA GLN A 177 -0.31 16.16 -7.04
C GLN A 177 -1.54 17.04 -7.29
N TYR A 178 -2.58 16.47 -7.89
CA TYR A 178 -3.88 17.15 -8.04
C TYR A 178 -5.02 16.42 -7.34
N TRP A 179 -4.83 15.14 -6.98
CA TRP A 179 -5.85 14.34 -6.31
C TRP A 179 -5.27 13.24 -5.44
N GLU A 180 -6.00 12.84 -4.40
CA GLU A 180 -5.61 11.78 -3.46
C GLU A 180 -6.84 10.99 -3.01
N VAL A 181 -6.72 9.67 -3.03
CA VAL A 181 -7.72 8.70 -2.58
C VAL A 181 -7.15 7.96 -1.37
N LEU A 182 -7.71 8.14 -0.19
CA LEU A 182 -7.28 7.42 1.01
C LEU A 182 -7.87 5.99 1.04
N LEU A 183 -7.01 4.98 0.99
CA LEU A 183 -7.36 3.56 1.04
C LEU A 183 -7.78 3.09 2.44
N GLY A 184 -7.60 3.93 3.48
CA GLY A 184 -7.95 3.64 4.88
C GLY A 184 -9.31 4.18 5.37
N GLN A 185 -10.11 4.84 4.53
CA GLN A 185 -11.36 5.50 4.98
C GLN A 185 -12.62 5.19 4.16
N VAL A 186 -12.58 4.19 3.29
CA VAL A 186 -13.78 3.77 2.55
C VAL A 186 -14.13 2.34 2.95
N THR A 187 -14.61 2.18 4.19
CA THR A 187 -15.62 1.15 4.39
C THR A 187 -16.83 1.60 3.59
N SER A 188 -17.09 0.91 2.49
CA SER A 188 -18.24 1.07 1.58
C SER A 188 -19.61 0.83 2.24
N LEU A 189 -19.66 0.88 3.57
CA LEU A 189 -20.83 0.70 4.40
C LEU A 189 -21.52 2.05 4.58
N HIS A 190 -22.60 2.24 3.84
CA HIS A 190 -23.53 3.34 4.01
C HIS A 190 -24.64 2.91 4.97
N ALA A 191 -24.87 3.72 6.02
CA ALA A 191 -26.04 3.58 6.87
C ALA A 191 -27.05 4.68 6.55
N ALA A 192 -28.31 4.32 6.37
CA ALA A 192 -29.42 5.26 6.30
C ALA A 192 -30.19 5.22 7.61
N VAL A 193 -30.35 6.38 8.25
CA VAL A 193 -31.12 6.53 9.48
C VAL A 193 -32.29 7.44 9.18
N SER A 194 -33.50 6.92 9.33
CA SER A 194 -34.72 7.72 9.28
C SER A 194 -34.97 8.40 10.63
N LEU A 195 -35.11 9.71 10.59
CA LEU A 195 -35.51 10.58 11.69
C LEU A 195 -36.95 11.08 11.45
N THR A 196 -37.47 11.85 12.40
CA THR A 196 -38.84 12.37 12.34
C THR A 196 -39.08 13.33 11.16
N ASP A 197 -38.05 14.05 10.70
CA ASP A 197 -38.14 15.08 9.66
C ASP A 197 -37.20 14.87 8.47
N SER A 198 -36.32 13.87 8.55
CA SER A 198 -35.23 13.68 7.62
C SER A 198 -34.78 12.22 7.54
N VAL A 199 -34.13 11.86 6.44
CA VAL A 199 -33.34 10.64 6.33
C VAL A 199 -31.89 11.05 6.14
N ARG A 200 -31.01 10.58 7.03
CA ARG A 200 -29.59 10.91 7.03
C ARG A 200 -28.76 9.73 6.57
N LEU A 201 -27.75 10.01 5.77
CA LEU A 201 -26.78 9.03 5.31
C LEU A 201 -25.46 9.22 6.06
N TYR A 202 -24.91 8.10 6.52
CA TYR A 202 -23.67 8.03 7.28
C TYR A 202 -22.68 7.08 6.61
N HIS A 203 -21.40 7.45 6.65
CA HIS A 203 -20.30 6.51 6.48
C HIS A 203 -20.05 5.80 7.81
N VAL A 204 -20.05 4.47 7.78
CA VAL A 204 -19.77 3.65 8.97
C VAL A 204 -18.27 3.42 9.03
N MET A 205 -17.60 4.08 9.98
CA MET A 205 -16.15 3.99 10.17
C MET A 205 -15.83 3.19 11.45
N MET A 206 -14.61 2.65 11.55
CA MET A 206 -14.12 1.93 12.74
C MET A 206 -14.19 2.73 14.05
N GLY A 207 -14.35 4.06 13.98
CA GLY A 207 -14.46 4.96 15.14
C GLY A 207 -15.80 5.70 15.27
N GLY A 208 -16.80 5.38 14.45
CA GLY A 208 -18.13 5.98 14.56
C GLY A 208 -18.83 6.25 13.23
N LEU A 209 -19.99 6.91 13.30
CA LEU A 209 -20.80 7.28 12.14
C LEU A 209 -20.50 8.73 11.74
N GLN A 210 -20.10 8.95 10.48
CA GLN A 210 -19.94 10.29 9.92
C GLN A 210 -21.08 10.61 8.96
N GLN A 211 -21.90 11.61 9.31
CA GLN A 211 -22.96 12.09 8.45
C GLN A 211 -22.34 12.79 7.23
N TYR A 212 -22.70 12.34 6.03
CA TYR A 212 -22.24 13.00 4.80
C TYR A 212 -23.39 13.62 4.01
N TRP A 213 -24.63 13.22 4.28
CA TRP A 213 -25.77 13.77 3.55
C TRP A 213 -27.12 13.63 4.28
N GLU A 214 -28.08 14.49 3.92
CA GLU A 214 -29.41 14.55 4.54
C GLU A 214 -30.50 14.87 3.51
N VAL A 215 -31.59 14.11 3.54
CA VAL A 215 -32.82 14.36 2.77
C VAL A 215 -33.92 14.76 3.71
N ARG A 216 -34.63 15.84 3.40
CA ARG A 216 -35.85 16.20 4.12
C ARG A 216 -37.00 15.30 3.64
N VAL A 217 -37.43 14.41 4.53
CA VAL A 217 -38.54 13.47 4.34
C VAL A 217 -39.32 13.47 5.65
N ARG A 218 -40.57 13.94 5.64
CA ARG A 218 -41.31 14.10 6.89
C ARG A 218 -41.93 12.77 7.31
N ARG A 219 -41.62 12.34 8.54
CA ARG A 219 -42.13 11.11 9.16
C ARG A 219 -41.88 9.87 8.30
N CYS A 220 -40.62 9.64 7.95
CA CYS A 220 -40.20 8.45 7.21
C CYS A 220 -40.45 7.18 8.03
N GLY A 221 -41.56 6.49 7.74
CA GLY A 221 -41.91 5.23 8.42
C GLY A 221 -41.11 4.03 7.93
N SER A 222 -40.57 4.10 6.72
CA SER A 222 -39.79 3.03 6.11
C SER A 222 -38.83 3.59 5.08
N CYS A 223 -37.59 3.12 5.11
CA CYS A 223 -36.57 3.41 4.10
C CYS A 223 -35.78 2.14 3.79
N SER A 224 -35.36 1.98 2.55
CA SER A 224 -34.61 0.81 2.11
C SER A 224 -33.67 1.15 0.97
N PHE A 225 -32.47 0.57 0.97
CA PHE A 225 -31.52 0.67 -0.14
C PHE A 225 -31.85 -0.34 -1.25
N SER A 226 -31.56 0.03 -2.49
CA SER A 226 -31.49 -0.91 -3.61
C SER A 226 -30.38 -1.93 -3.40
N HIS A 227 -30.46 -3.12 -4.01
CA HIS A 227 -29.50 -4.22 -3.81
C HIS A 227 -28.09 -3.90 -4.35
N GLY A 228 -28.00 -3.13 -5.43
CA GLY A 228 -26.76 -2.57 -5.96
C GLY A 228 -26.30 -1.29 -5.24
N GLY A 229 -27.09 -0.78 -4.29
CA GLY A 229 -26.77 0.39 -3.48
C GLY A 229 -26.81 1.73 -4.21
N GLN A 230 -27.10 1.77 -5.52
CA GLN A 230 -27.16 3.02 -6.30
C GLN A 230 -28.33 3.95 -5.89
N TYR A 231 -29.40 3.39 -5.31
CA TYR A 231 -30.58 4.13 -4.91
C TYR A 231 -30.99 3.86 -3.45
N LEU A 232 -31.66 4.84 -2.86
CA LEU A 232 -32.35 4.77 -1.58
C LEU A 232 -33.81 5.18 -1.80
N ALA A 233 -34.75 4.35 -1.35
CA ALA A 233 -36.16 4.71 -1.32
C ALA A 233 -36.58 5.03 0.10
N ALA A 234 -37.29 6.14 0.27
CA ALA A 234 -37.80 6.62 1.55
C ALA A 234 -39.27 7.00 1.43
N ALA A 235 -40.08 6.57 2.40
CA ALA A 235 -41.49 6.92 2.48
C ALA A 235 -41.68 8.37 2.96
N ASP A 236 -42.22 9.25 2.12
CA ASP A 236 -42.54 10.66 2.42
C ASP A 236 -44.06 10.85 2.47
N GLY A 237 -44.68 10.43 3.58
CA GLY A 237 -46.14 10.45 3.72
C GLY A 237 -46.82 9.45 2.77
N SER A 238 -47.39 9.95 1.67
CA SER A 238 -48.05 9.14 0.62
C SER A 238 -47.22 8.99 -0.66
N VAL A 239 -46.03 9.60 -0.70
CA VAL A 239 -45.12 9.58 -1.85
C VAL A 239 -43.87 8.79 -1.48
N VAL A 240 -43.37 7.94 -2.38
CA VAL A 240 -42.04 7.32 -2.21
C VAL A 240 -41.01 8.20 -2.88
N THR A 241 -40.06 8.73 -2.10
CA THR A 241 -38.93 9.48 -2.65
C THR A 241 -37.79 8.52 -2.92
N VAL A 242 -37.37 8.42 -4.19
CA VAL A 242 -36.19 7.67 -4.61
C VAL A 242 -35.04 8.63 -4.82
N VAL A 243 -33.89 8.27 -4.26
CA VAL A 243 -32.71 9.11 -4.17
C VAL A 243 -31.52 8.35 -4.71
N HIS A 244 -30.67 9.02 -5.49
CA HIS A 244 -29.40 8.47 -5.94
C HIS A 244 -28.35 8.64 -4.83
N THR A 245 -27.77 7.54 -4.36
CA THR A 245 -26.83 7.53 -3.22
C THR A 245 -25.46 8.10 -3.59
N ILE A 246 -24.99 7.85 -4.82
CA ILE A 246 -23.70 8.36 -5.30
C ILE A 246 -23.79 9.84 -5.70
N ALA A 247 -24.79 10.20 -6.52
CA ALA A 247 -24.96 11.58 -7.00
C ALA A 247 -25.62 12.52 -5.96
N LEU A 248 -26.05 11.99 -4.81
CA LEU A 248 -26.63 12.74 -3.69
C LEU A 248 -27.74 13.71 -4.10
N ARG A 249 -28.65 13.21 -4.94
CA ARG A 249 -29.78 13.97 -5.45
C ARG A 249 -31.04 13.12 -5.51
N ARG A 250 -32.19 13.78 -5.37
CA ARG A 250 -33.49 13.14 -5.58
C ARG A 250 -33.59 12.70 -7.04
N HIS A 251 -33.89 11.43 -7.25
CA HIS A 251 -34.04 10.82 -8.58
C HIS A 251 -35.51 10.87 -9.00
N LEU A 252 -36.41 10.29 -8.20
CA LEU A 252 -37.84 10.24 -8.48
C LEU A 252 -38.69 10.53 -7.24
N ALA A 253 -39.91 11.01 -7.48
CA ALA A 253 -40.96 11.14 -6.47
C ALA A 253 -42.19 10.36 -6.97
N LEU A 254 -42.34 9.14 -6.47
CA LEU A 254 -43.35 8.19 -6.91
C LEU A 254 -44.67 8.45 -6.20
N LYS A 255 -45.64 8.97 -6.94
CA LYS A 255 -46.98 9.31 -6.45
C LYS A 255 -47.98 8.22 -6.84
N GLY A 256 -49.04 8.06 -6.07
CA GLY A 256 -50.15 7.14 -6.41
C GLY A 256 -50.96 6.67 -5.22
N HIS A 257 -50.36 6.56 -4.02
CA HIS A 257 -51.11 6.21 -2.82
C HIS A 257 -51.88 7.42 -2.29
N ALA A 258 -53.11 7.19 -1.81
CA ALA A 258 -53.88 8.21 -1.11
C ALA A 258 -53.56 8.20 0.41
N GLY A 259 -53.22 7.02 0.95
CA GLY A 259 -52.85 6.83 2.36
C GLY A 259 -51.35 6.92 2.65
N LYS A 260 -51.02 6.87 3.95
CA LYS A 260 -49.63 6.81 4.44
C LYS A 260 -48.98 5.48 4.06
N ILE A 261 -47.77 5.57 3.50
CA ILE A 261 -46.93 4.41 3.19
C ILE A 261 -46.42 3.78 4.48
N GLN A 262 -46.57 2.45 4.58
CA GLN A 262 -46.14 1.65 5.72
C GLN A 262 -44.79 0.99 5.47
N CYS A 263 -44.57 0.46 4.26
CA CYS A 263 -43.32 -0.17 3.91
C CYS A 263 -42.91 0.11 2.46
N VAL A 264 -41.61 0.03 2.22
CA VAL A 264 -41.01 0.16 0.89
C VAL A 264 -40.06 -1.01 0.67
N GLY A 265 -40.12 -1.62 -0.51
CA GLY A 265 -39.28 -2.74 -0.92
C GLY A 265 -38.69 -2.51 -2.31
N TRP A 266 -37.56 -3.15 -2.58
CA TRP A 266 -36.88 -3.10 -3.87
C TRP A 266 -37.02 -4.42 -4.61
N HIS A 267 -37.19 -4.35 -5.93
CA HIS A 267 -36.96 -5.51 -6.78
C HIS A 267 -35.47 -5.89 -6.72
N PRO A 268 -35.09 -7.17 -6.70
CA PRO A 268 -33.68 -7.59 -6.59
C PRO A 268 -32.79 -7.18 -7.77
N GLY A 269 -33.39 -7.04 -8.95
CA GLY A 269 -32.76 -6.42 -10.12
C GLY A 269 -32.82 -4.88 -10.14
N ASP A 270 -33.24 -4.23 -9.05
CA ASP A 270 -33.31 -2.77 -8.83
C ASP A 270 -34.08 -1.92 -9.86
N HIS A 271 -34.80 -2.56 -10.80
CA HIS A 271 -35.58 -1.87 -11.81
C HIS A 271 -36.97 -1.43 -11.33
N GLN A 272 -37.46 -1.98 -10.21
CA GLN A 272 -38.75 -1.66 -9.64
C GLN A 272 -38.67 -1.39 -8.13
N VAL A 273 -39.52 -0.47 -7.67
CA VAL A 273 -39.76 -0.19 -6.25
C VAL A 273 -41.22 -0.51 -5.94
N PHE A 274 -41.45 -1.14 -4.80
CA PHE A 274 -42.76 -1.48 -4.28
C PHE A 274 -43.05 -0.68 -3.03
N ALA A 275 -44.29 -0.26 -2.85
CA ALA A 275 -44.74 0.29 -1.58
C ALA A 275 -46.16 -0.16 -1.26
N THR A 276 -46.44 -0.22 0.05
CA THR A 276 -47.79 -0.45 0.56
C THR A 276 -48.23 0.71 1.43
N ALA A 277 -49.51 1.05 1.28
CA ALA A 277 -50.16 2.05 2.11
C ALA A 277 -51.13 1.41 3.10
N ALA A 278 -51.51 2.19 4.12
CA ALA A 278 -52.53 1.82 5.11
C ALA A 278 -53.90 1.46 4.49
N GLU A 279 -54.15 1.86 3.24
CA GLU A 279 -55.38 1.60 2.50
C GLU A 279 -55.46 0.18 1.91
N GLY A 280 -54.41 -0.64 2.06
CA GLY A 280 -54.35 -1.98 1.47
C GLY A 280 -54.14 -1.93 -0.06
N VAL A 281 -53.41 -0.92 -0.54
CA VAL A 281 -52.99 -0.85 -1.94
C VAL A 281 -51.49 -1.10 -2.00
N VAL A 282 -51.08 -2.01 -2.89
CA VAL A 282 -49.69 -2.26 -3.27
C VAL A 282 -49.47 -1.60 -4.62
N LEU A 283 -48.51 -0.69 -4.71
CA LEU A 283 -48.09 -0.08 -5.97
C LEU A 283 -46.64 -0.49 -6.27
N ALA A 284 -46.37 -0.73 -7.56
CA ALA A 284 -45.01 -0.87 -8.08
C ALA A 284 -44.74 0.19 -9.13
N TRP A 285 -43.56 0.79 -9.08
CA TRP A 285 -43.08 1.73 -10.07
C TRP A 285 -41.80 1.25 -10.71
N ASP A 286 -41.65 1.52 -12.00
CA ASP A 286 -40.37 1.40 -12.68
C ASP A 286 -39.44 2.56 -12.28
N VAL A 287 -38.22 2.24 -11.89
CA VAL A 287 -37.20 3.18 -11.39
C VAL A 287 -36.58 4.00 -12.52
N ALA A 288 -36.62 3.50 -13.76
CA ALA A 288 -36.11 4.24 -14.93
C ALA A 288 -37.08 5.33 -15.37
N THR A 289 -38.38 5.00 -15.46
CA THR A 289 -39.41 5.89 -16.03
C THR A 289 -40.26 6.60 -14.97
N GLY A 290 -40.30 6.11 -13.73
CA GLY A 290 -41.21 6.59 -12.69
C GLY A 290 -42.67 6.25 -12.94
N THR A 291 -42.98 5.40 -13.92
CA THR A 291 -44.35 5.02 -14.26
C THR A 291 -44.84 3.90 -13.34
N THR A 292 -46.13 3.90 -13.03
CA THR A 292 -46.77 2.82 -12.26
C THR A 292 -46.83 1.57 -13.13
N ALA A 293 -45.98 0.59 -12.83
CA ALA A 293 -45.95 -0.69 -13.52
C ALA A 293 -47.04 -1.64 -12.99
N LEU A 294 -47.43 -1.49 -11.73
CA LEU A 294 -48.37 -2.36 -11.05
C LEU A 294 -49.25 -1.59 -10.07
N GLN A 295 -50.55 -1.90 -10.07
CA GLN A 295 -51.46 -1.49 -9.02
C GLN A 295 -52.32 -2.67 -8.61
N LEU A 296 -52.27 -3.00 -7.33
CA LEU A 296 -53.04 -4.09 -6.74
C LEU A 296 -53.79 -3.59 -5.52
N GLN A 297 -55.08 -3.86 -5.53
CA GLN A 297 -55.96 -3.58 -4.40
C GLN A 297 -56.18 -4.91 -3.68
N THR A 298 -55.68 -5.01 -2.46
CA THR A 298 -55.91 -6.18 -1.61
C THR A 298 -57.21 -6.03 -0.83
N ALA A 299 -57.59 -7.03 -0.03
CA ALA A 299 -58.81 -7.00 0.78
C ALA A 299 -58.92 -5.71 1.63
N GLN A 300 -60.11 -5.11 1.65
CA GLN A 300 -60.36 -3.84 2.37
C GLN A 300 -60.13 -3.99 3.88
N GLY A 301 -59.39 -3.04 4.47
CA GLY A 301 -59.19 -2.94 5.92
C GLY A 301 -57.92 -3.59 6.48
N CYS A 302 -57.09 -4.20 5.63
CA CYS A 302 -55.84 -4.85 6.05
C CYS A 302 -54.65 -3.87 6.08
N GLN A 303 -54.01 -3.73 7.24
CA GLN A 303 -52.76 -2.98 7.37
C GLN A 303 -51.58 -3.91 7.06
N TYR A 304 -50.94 -3.71 5.91
CA TYR A 304 -49.76 -4.50 5.52
C TYR A 304 -48.50 -3.92 6.14
N PHE A 305 -47.81 -4.72 6.95
CA PHE A 305 -46.65 -4.27 7.74
C PHE A 305 -45.34 -4.35 6.95
N LYS A 306 -45.20 -5.31 6.03
CA LYS A 306 -44.05 -5.44 5.12
C LYS A 306 -44.40 -6.14 3.80
N THR A 307 -43.71 -5.76 2.73
CA THR A 307 -43.73 -6.45 1.42
C THR A 307 -42.35 -6.93 1.03
N PHE A 308 -42.29 -8.14 0.49
CA PHE A 308 -41.07 -8.76 -0.01
C PHE A 308 -41.32 -9.37 -1.38
N LEU A 309 -40.26 -9.52 -2.17
CA LEU A 309 -40.32 -10.16 -3.47
C LEU A 309 -39.52 -11.47 -3.44
N SER A 310 -40.15 -12.54 -3.93
CA SER A 310 -39.52 -13.83 -4.20
C SER A 310 -38.96 -13.85 -5.63
N LEU A 311 -37.73 -14.34 -5.77
CA LEU A 311 -36.98 -14.46 -7.02
C LEU A 311 -36.99 -15.90 -7.52
N ASP A 312 -38.07 -16.37 -8.14
CA ASP A 312 -37.96 -17.55 -9.00
C ASP A 312 -38.62 -17.28 -10.35
N SER A 313 -37.81 -16.84 -11.34
CA SER A 313 -38.06 -16.61 -12.78
C SER A 313 -39.29 -15.79 -13.24
N LYS A 314 -40.30 -15.59 -12.39
CA LYS A 314 -41.48 -14.75 -12.51
C LYS A 314 -41.67 -14.08 -11.16
N ALA A 315 -41.15 -12.86 -11.01
CA ALA A 315 -41.17 -12.08 -9.77
C ALA A 315 -42.53 -12.23 -9.05
N SER A 316 -42.56 -12.98 -7.94
CA SER A 316 -43.75 -13.09 -7.10
C SER A 316 -43.60 -12.22 -5.87
N LEU A 317 -44.52 -11.27 -5.70
CA LEU A 317 -44.55 -10.36 -4.56
C LEU A 317 -45.39 -10.99 -3.45
N ILE A 318 -44.81 -11.10 -2.26
CA ILE A 318 -45.50 -11.54 -1.05
C ILE A 318 -45.77 -10.32 -0.18
N ALA A 319 -47.04 -10.02 0.04
CA ALA A 319 -47.50 -8.97 0.94
C ALA A 319 -48.17 -9.59 2.17
N GLY A 320 -47.69 -9.25 3.37
CA GLY A 320 -48.25 -9.73 4.63
C GLY A 320 -48.99 -8.66 5.42
N SER A 321 -50.25 -8.96 5.76
CA SER A 321 -51.10 -8.27 6.74
C SER A 321 -51.12 -9.07 8.05
N SER A 322 -51.73 -8.51 9.11
CA SER A 322 -51.99 -9.22 10.37
C SER A 322 -52.75 -10.53 10.18
N SER A 323 -53.60 -10.62 9.15
CA SER A 323 -54.52 -11.75 8.94
C SER A 323 -54.36 -12.48 7.61
N HIS A 324 -53.64 -11.90 6.64
CA HIS A 324 -53.58 -12.44 5.28
C HIS A 324 -52.17 -12.32 4.69
N LEU A 325 -51.72 -13.39 4.04
CA LEU A 325 -50.59 -13.38 3.12
C LEU A 325 -51.11 -13.44 1.70
N VAL A 326 -50.61 -12.53 0.85
CA VAL A 326 -51.00 -12.45 -0.55
C VAL A 326 -49.78 -12.69 -1.42
N GLU A 327 -49.87 -13.67 -2.32
CA GLU A 327 -48.92 -13.86 -3.41
C GLU A 327 -49.43 -13.21 -4.69
N VAL A 328 -48.57 -12.44 -5.33
CA VAL A 328 -48.85 -11.77 -6.58
C VAL A 328 -47.80 -12.20 -7.59
N SER A 329 -48.19 -12.68 -8.77
CA SER A 329 -47.25 -12.92 -9.86
C SER A 329 -47.80 -12.32 -11.16
N GLY A 330 -46.95 -11.68 -11.96
CA GLY A 330 -47.35 -11.10 -13.24
C GLY A 330 -48.45 -10.04 -13.15
N GLY A 331 -48.61 -9.42 -11.98
CA GLY A 331 -49.62 -8.40 -11.72
C GLY A 331 -51.04 -8.89 -11.48
N GLN A 332 -51.22 -10.18 -11.22
CA GLN A 332 -52.46 -10.75 -10.74
C GLN A 332 -52.27 -11.36 -9.35
N LEU A 333 -53.32 -11.30 -8.54
CA LEU A 333 -53.39 -11.97 -7.25
C LEU A 333 -53.50 -13.47 -7.51
N MET A 334 -52.48 -14.22 -7.11
CA MET A 334 -52.42 -15.66 -7.32
C MET A 334 -53.13 -16.42 -6.21
N GLN A 335 -52.82 -16.07 -4.95
CA GLN A 335 -53.36 -16.77 -3.79
C GLN A 335 -53.37 -15.86 -2.56
N GLU A 336 -54.39 -16.06 -1.71
CA GLU A 336 -54.54 -15.42 -0.41
C GLU A 336 -54.67 -16.52 0.66
N GLU A 337 -53.77 -16.52 1.63
CA GLU A 337 -53.79 -17.45 2.76
C GLU A 337 -54.09 -16.69 4.05
N ALA A 338 -55.04 -17.19 4.84
CA ALA A 338 -55.36 -16.62 6.14
C ALA A 338 -54.33 -17.09 7.18
N VAL A 339 -53.62 -16.16 7.80
CA VAL A 339 -52.63 -16.45 8.86
C VAL A 339 -52.96 -15.61 10.07
N GLU A 340 -52.89 -16.19 11.26
CA GLU A 340 -53.18 -15.46 12.49
C GLU A 340 -51.97 -14.68 13.01
N ASP A 341 -52.20 -13.40 13.31
CA ASP A 341 -51.38 -12.56 14.18
C ASP A 341 -49.93 -12.32 13.71
N VAL A 342 -49.76 -12.10 12.40
CA VAL A 342 -48.45 -11.81 11.78
C VAL A 342 -48.05 -10.36 12.01
N SER A 343 -46.88 -10.14 12.64
CA SER A 343 -46.31 -8.81 12.88
C SER A 343 -45.29 -8.40 11.82
N CYS A 344 -44.51 -9.36 11.31
CA CYS A 344 -43.47 -9.10 10.31
C CYS A 344 -43.18 -10.35 9.47
N VAL A 345 -42.60 -10.12 8.30
CA VAL A 345 -42.27 -11.17 7.33
C VAL A 345 -40.79 -11.04 6.96
N GLY A 346 -40.15 -12.16 6.58
CA GLY A 346 -38.84 -12.22 5.97
C GLY A 346 -38.78 -13.38 4.98
N VAL A 347 -38.10 -13.18 3.85
CA VAL A 347 -38.04 -14.18 2.76
C VAL A 347 -36.58 -14.41 2.37
N ALA A 348 -36.21 -15.68 2.25
CA ALA A 348 -34.95 -16.13 1.66
C ALA A 348 -35.29 -16.86 0.33
N PRO A 349 -35.25 -16.15 -0.81
CA PRO A 349 -35.73 -16.71 -2.08
C PRO A 349 -34.91 -17.90 -2.58
N VAL A 350 -33.57 -17.85 -2.51
CA VAL A 350 -32.70 -18.93 -2.99
C VAL A 350 -32.88 -20.20 -2.14
N LYS A 351 -32.98 -20.05 -0.82
CA LYS A 351 -33.22 -21.18 0.10
C LYS A 351 -34.69 -21.56 0.22
N THR A 352 -35.59 -20.88 -0.50
CA THR A 352 -37.04 -21.10 -0.47
C THR A 352 -37.61 -21.09 0.96
N LEU A 353 -37.19 -20.14 1.80
CA LEU A 353 -37.66 -19.99 3.18
C LEU A 353 -38.54 -18.74 3.33
N LEU A 354 -39.73 -18.90 3.89
CA LEU A 354 -40.61 -17.83 4.35
C LEU A 354 -40.68 -17.87 5.88
N ALA A 355 -40.25 -16.80 6.53
CA ALA A 355 -40.31 -16.62 7.97
C ALA A 355 -41.34 -15.53 8.32
N LEU A 356 -42.26 -15.86 9.21
CA LEU A 356 -43.30 -14.97 9.71
C LEU A 356 -43.11 -14.81 11.21
N GLY A 357 -43.03 -13.57 11.69
CA GLY A 357 -43.02 -13.26 13.11
C GLY A 357 -44.43 -13.04 13.60
N GLN A 358 -44.76 -13.61 14.77
CA GLN A 358 -46.03 -13.42 15.42
C GLN A 358 -45.96 -12.40 16.58
N SER A 359 -47.12 -11.86 16.94
CA SER A 359 -47.32 -11.02 18.13
C SER A 359 -46.93 -11.73 19.44
N SER A 360 -47.06 -13.06 19.47
CA SER A 360 -46.73 -13.93 20.60
C SER A 360 -45.23 -14.16 20.81
N GLY A 361 -44.39 -13.76 19.86
CA GLY A 361 -42.94 -14.02 19.87
C GLY A 361 -42.52 -15.35 19.22
N ALA A 362 -43.46 -16.11 18.67
CA ALA A 362 -43.16 -17.26 17.84
C ALA A 362 -42.75 -16.85 16.41
N LEU A 363 -41.84 -17.63 15.84
CA LEU A 363 -41.52 -17.61 14.41
C LEU A 363 -42.22 -18.77 13.74
N LEU A 364 -43.04 -18.45 12.75
CA LEU A 364 -43.72 -19.41 11.91
C LEU A 364 -42.93 -19.53 10.61
N LEU A 365 -42.37 -20.72 10.39
CA LEU A 365 -41.52 -21.03 9.25
C LEU A 365 -42.29 -21.87 8.27
N THR A 366 -42.22 -21.47 7.01
CA THR A 366 -42.74 -22.27 5.93
C THR A 366 -41.84 -22.18 4.71
N ARG A 367 -42.09 -23.05 3.74
CA ARG A 367 -41.40 -23.01 2.46
C ARG A 367 -41.93 -21.81 1.67
N ALA A 368 -41.05 -20.93 1.22
CA ALA A 368 -41.42 -19.89 0.27
C ALA A 368 -41.92 -20.57 -1.01
N PRO A 369 -43.11 -20.23 -1.51
CA PRO A 369 -43.76 -21.04 -2.53
C PRO A 369 -43.11 -20.90 -3.93
N ARG A 370 -43.26 -21.95 -4.74
CA ARG A 370 -43.47 -21.85 -6.20
C ARG A 370 -44.97 -21.69 -6.56
N SER A 371 -45.83 -22.02 -5.60
CA SER A 371 -47.29 -21.83 -5.53
C SER A 371 -47.71 -22.15 -4.10
N PHE A 372 -48.53 -21.30 -3.44
CA PHE A 372 -49.01 -21.52 -2.07
C PHE A 372 -49.86 -22.81 -1.90
N ALA A 373 -50.26 -23.49 -2.99
CA ALA A 373 -50.91 -24.80 -2.93
C ALA A 373 -49.99 -25.93 -2.37
N ALA A 374 -48.69 -25.67 -2.25
CA ALA A 374 -47.69 -26.60 -1.71
C ALA A 374 -46.98 -26.05 -0.45
N VAL A 375 -47.61 -25.12 0.28
CA VAL A 375 -47.15 -24.72 1.62
C VAL A 375 -47.30 -25.94 2.53
N GLY A 376 -46.18 -26.60 2.83
CA GLY A 376 -46.13 -27.66 3.83
C GLY A 376 -46.56 -27.14 5.21
N PRO A 377 -46.76 -28.02 6.20
CA PRO A 377 -47.19 -27.61 7.53
C PRO A 377 -46.26 -26.54 8.10
N MET A 378 -46.83 -25.40 8.49
CA MET A 378 -46.08 -24.28 9.05
C MET A 378 -45.51 -24.70 10.40
N ARG A 379 -44.19 -24.57 10.56
CA ARG A 379 -43.51 -24.95 11.80
C ARG A 379 -43.41 -23.72 12.70
N SER A 380 -44.04 -23.78 13.86
CA SER A 380 -43.85 -22.77 14.90
C SER A 380 -42.59 -23.09 15.71
N SER A 381 -41.73 -22.09 15.87
CA SER A 381 -40.56 -22.13 16.72
C SER A 381 -40.60 -20.94 17.68
N PRO A 382 -40.51 -21.13 19.00
CA PRO A 382 -40.38 -20.01 19.92
C PRO A 382 -39.06 -19.29 19.67
N ALA A 383 -39.10 -17.96 19.56
CA ALA A 383 -37.92 -17.14 19.25
C ALA A 383 -37.73 -16.00 20.26
N HIS A 384 -38.82 -15.33 20.62
CA HIS A 384 -38.83 -14.16 21.49
C HIS A 384 -39.88 -14.31 22.59
N ALA A 385 -39.68 -13.61 23.71
CA ALA A 385 -40.63 -13.57 24.82
C ALA A 385 -41.75 -12.52 24.62
N GLY A 386 -41.66 -11.73 23.54
CA GLY A 386 -42.64 -10.72 23.14
C GLY A 386 -42.70 -10.60 21.61
N ARG A 387 -43.49 -9.65 21.09
CA ARG A 387 -43.76 -9.57 19.64
C ARG A 387 -42.47 -9.48 18.83
N VAL A 388 -42.39 -10.24 17.74
CA VAL A 388 -41.28 -10.10 16.78
C VAL A 388 -41.47 -8.78 16.04
N THR A 389 -40.53 -7.84 16.16
CA THR A 389 -40.64 -6.49 15.60
C THR A 389 -40.06 -6.41 14.19
N ALA A 390 -38.97 -7.14 13.92
CA ALA A 390 -38.43 -7.24 12.58
C ALA A 390 -37.70 -8.56 12.35
N ILE A 391 -37.74 -8.98 11.09
CA ILE A 391 -36.97 -10.08 10.54
C ILE A 391 -36.17 -9.53 9.37
N CYS A 392 -34.91 -9.96 9.26
CA CYS A 392 -34.00 -9.66 8.17
C CYS A 392 -33.26 -10.93 7.74
N VAL A 393 -33.02 -11.10 6.44
CA VAL A 393 -32.25 -12.22 5.88
C VAL A 393 -30.94 -11.65 5.33
N THR A 394 -29.84 -12.36 5.58
CA THR A 394 -28.53 -12.01 5.06
C THR A 394 -28.45 -12.21 3.54
N ARG A 395 -27.56 -11.48 2.85
CA ARG A 395 -27.47 -11.50 1.38
C ARG A 395 -27.09 -12.87 0.81
N ASP A 396 -26.29 -13.63 1.55
CA ASP A 396 -25.93 -15.03 1.26
C ASP A 396 -27.05 -16.02 1.64
N GLU A 397 -28.14 -15.52 2.24
CA GLU A 397 -29.26 -16.29 2.79
C GLU A 397 -28.83 -17.36 3.80
N GLY A 398 -27.59 -17.31 4.31
CA GLY A 398 -27.07 -18.26 5.29
C GLY A 398 -27.57 -18.00 6.70
N CYS A 399 -28.02 -16.78 6.99
CA CYS A 399 -28.54 -16.39 8.29
C CYS A 399 -29.85 -15.60 8.19
N LEU A 400 -30.71 -15.82 9.17
CA LEU A 400 -31.91 -15.04 9.46
C LEU A 400 -31.70 -14.33 10.80
N VAL A 401 -31.97 -13.03 10.86
CA VAL A 401 -31.87 -12.22 12.08
C VAL A 401 -33.27 -11.80 12.48
N THR A 402 -33.63 -12.03 13.73
CA THR A 402 -34.93 -11.65 14.30
C THR A 402 -34.73 -10.77 15.52
N CYS A 403 -35.61 -9.80 15.71
CA CYS A 403 -35.61 -8.96 16.91
C CYS A 403 -37.02 -8.84 17.48
N GLY A 404 -37.12 -8.75 18.81
CA GLY A 404 -38.38 -8.70 19.54
C GLY A 404 -38.55 -7.44 20.39
N GLU A 405 -39.76 -7.24 20.91
CA GLU A 405 -40.05 -6.26 21.97
C GLU A 405 -39.35 -6.55 23.30
N ASP A 406 -38.90 -7.79 23.47
CA ASP A 406 -38.06 -8.24 24.59
C ASP A 406 -36.65 -7.62 24.57
N GLY A 407 -36.30 -6.88 23.51
CA GLY A 407 -34.99 -6.25 23.35
C GLY A 407 -33.89 -7.24 22.94
N VAL A 408 -34.26 -8.47 22.56
CA VAL A 408 -33.31 -9.51 22.15
C VAL A 408 -33.21 -9.53 20.63
N VAL A 409 -31.99 -9.74 20.14
CA VAL A 409 -31.71 -10.05 18.72
C VAL A 409 -31.20 -11.48 18.65
N VAL A 410 -31.84 -12.30 17.81
CA VAL A 410 -31.47 -13.70 17.61
C VAL A 410 -31.01 -13.91 16.18
N VAL A 411 -29.86 -14.59 16.04
CA VAL A 411 -29.29 -14.96 14.74
C VAL A 411 -29.43 -16.46 14.53
N TRP A 412 -30.18 -16.82 13.50
CA TRP A 412 -30.46 -18.19 13.10
C TRP A 412 -29.59 -18.55 11.90
N GLY A 413 -28.99 -19.72 11.92
CA GLY A 413 -28.43 -20.34 10.72
C GLY A 413 -29.57 -20.94 9.88
N VAL A 414 -29.61 -20.58 8.60
CA VAL A 414 -30.55 -21.15 7.64
C VAL A 414 -29.87 -22.32 6.95
N ALA A 415 -30.25 -23.53 7.35
CA ALA A 415 -29.79 -24.76 6.69
C ALA A 415 -30.45 -24.89 5.31
N ASP A 416 -29.77 -25.58 4.39
CA ASP A 416 -30.33 -25.85 3.07
C ASP A 416 -31.57 -26.73 3.20
N VAL A 417 -32.65 -26.30 2.55
CA VAL A 417 -33.93 -27.01 2.56
C VAL A 417 -33.80 -28.22 1.66
N SER A 418 -33.72 -29.42 2.24
CA SER A 418 -33.84 -30.67 1.47
C SER A 418 -35.26 -30.78 0.90
N PRO A 419 -35.46 -31.49 -0.24
CA PRO A 419 -36.76 -31.56 -0.91
C PRO A 419 -37.89 -32.14 -0.04
N ASP A 420 -37.56 -32.91 1.00
CA ASP A 420 -38.50 -33.72 1.80
C ASP A 420 -38.84 -33.14 3.19
N ALA A 421 -38.25 -32.01 3.62
CA ALA A 421 -38.52 -31.43 4.93
C ALA A 421 -38.64 -29.89 4.89
N PRO A 422 -39.59 -29.28 5.63
CA PRO A 422 -39.63 -27.82 5.77
C PRO A 422 -38.33 -27.35 6.44
N GLY A 423 -37.71 -26.31 5.87
CA GLY A 423 -36.40 -25.83 6.27
C GLY A 423 -36.19 -25.76 7.78
N ALA A 424 -35.07 -26.29 8.26
CA ALA A 424 -34.69 -26.21 9.66
C ALA A 424 -33.90 -24.93 9.92
N LEU A 425 -34.38 -24.07 10.82
CA LEU A 425 -33.53 -23.08 11.46
C LEU A 425 -32.72 -23.77 12.55
N VAL A 426 -31.40 -23.61 12.49
CA VAL A 426 -30.49 -24.06 13.54
C VAL A 426 -29.95 -22.81 14.22
N ALA A 427 -30.15 -22.67 15.54
CA ALA A 427 -29.52 -21.59 16.29
C ALA A 427 -28.00 -21.64 16.08
N LYS A 428 -27.42 -20.53 15.63
CA LYS A 428 -26.02 -20.49 15.15
C LYS A 428 -24.98 -20.71 16.26
N GLU A 429 -25.41 -20.77 17.52
CA GLU A 429 -24.57 -21.10 18.68
C GLU A 429 -23.79 -22.42 18.53
N ARG A 430 -24.28 -23.38 17.74
CA ARG A 430 -23.64 -24.71 17.60
C ARG A 430 -22.63 -24.86 16.45
N LEU A 431 -22.47 -23.87 15.57
CA LEU A 431 -21.64 -24.01 14.36
C LEU A 431 -20.44 -23.06 14.27
N LEU A 432 -20.25 -22.15 15.23
CA LEU A 432 -19.09 -21.25 15.27
C LEU A 432 -17.90 -21.90 16.00
N ASN A 433 -17.32 -22.95 15.43
CA ASN A 433 -15.92 -23.34 15.69
C ASN A 433 -14.97 -22.46 14.85
N LEU A 434 -15.16 -21.15 14.90
CA LEU A 434 -14.14 -20.17 14.54
C LEU A 434 -13.40 -19.80 15.82
N PRO A 435 -12.07 -19.54 15.79
CA PRO A 435 -11.39 -18.96 16.95
C PRO A 435 -12.17 -17.72 17.38
N PRO A 436 -12.39 -17.48 18.68
CA PRO A 436 -13.32 -16.46 19.14
C PRO A 436 -12.87 -15.11 18.58
N LEU A 437 -13.65 -14.56 17.65
CA LEU A 437 -13.65 -13.13 17.41
C LEU A 437 -13.92 -12.50 18.77
N ALA A 438 -13.05 -11.56 19.16
CA ALA A 438 -12.98 -11.00 20.50
C ALA A 438 -14.40 -10.74 21.05
N PRO A 439 -14.71 -11.22 22.27
CA PRO A 439 -16.02 -10.98 22.85
C PRO A 439 -16.25 -9.47 22.86
N GLU A 440 -17.37 -9.02 22.31
CA GLU A 440 -17.88 -7.67 22.53
C GLU A 440 -18.09 -7.51 24.03
N MET A 441 -17.04 -7.04 24.71
CA MET A 441 -17.09 -6.70 26.11
C MET A 441 -17.94 -5.43 26.16
N LEU A 442 -19.19 -5.57 26.59
CA LEU A 442 -20.00 -4.43 27.03
C LEU A 442 -19.33 -3.83 28.27
N VAL A 443 -18.36 -2.94 28.03
CA VAL A 443 -17.65 -2.22 29.08
C VAL A 443 -18.57 -1.10 29.56
N THR A 444 -18.89 -1.08 30.84
CA THR A 444 -19.66 0.03 31.42
C THR A 444 -18.90 1.34 31.21
N ARG A 445 -19.61 2.46 30.97
CA ARG A 445 -18.96 3.78 30.77
C ARG A 445 -17.94 4.11 31.86
N GLN A 446 -18.22 3.72 33.10
CA GLN A 446 -17.31 3.89 34.22
C GLN A 446 -16.02 3.06 34.07
N GLN A 447 -16.11 1.81 33.62
CA GLN A 447 -14.95 0.97 33.33
C GLN A 447 -14.15 1.49 32.12
N LEU A 448 -14.82 2.06 31.12
CA LEU A 448 -14.15 2.72 29.99
C LEU A 448 -13.37 3.96 30.48
N GLU A 449 -13.98 4.80 31.31
CA GLU A 449 -13.33 5.99 31.86
C GLU A 449 -12.15 5.63 32.78
N THR A 450 -12.23 4.53 33.56
CA THR A 450 -11.10 4.06 34.38
C THR A 450 -9.97 3.48 33.54
N THR A 451 -10.30 2.70 32.51
CA THR A 451 -9.29 2.11 31.61
C THR A 451 -8.62 3.19 30.77
N GLU A 452 -9.36 4.18 30.30
CA GLU A 452 -8.78 5.35 29.62
C GLU A 452 -7.82 6.14 30.52
N ARG A 453 -8.12 6.31 31.81
CA ARG A 453 -7.20 6.95 32.76
C ARG A 453 -5.92 6.12 32.93
N GLN A 454 -6.05 4.81 33.12
CA GLN A 454 -4.90 3.92 33.24
C GLN A 454 -4.04 3.92 31.96
N VAL A 455 -4.66 3.92 30.78
CA VAL A 455 -3.94 4.01 29.50
C VAL A 455 -3.20 5.34 29.38
N ARG A 456 -3.80 6.46 29.83
CA ARG A 456 -3.13 7.77 29.84
C ARG A 456 -1.94 7.80 30.81
N GLU A 457 -2.08 7.23 32.00
CA GLU A 457 -1.00 7.14 32.99
C GLU A 457 0.16 6.29 32.46
N LEU A 458 -0.13 5.08 31.95
CA LEU A 458 0.87 4.21 31.34
C LEU A 458 1.53 4.85 30.12
N SER A 459 0.77 5.56 29.29
CA SER A 459 1.34 6.27 28.14
C SER A 459 2.33 7.35 28.57
N ASN A 460 2.01 8.10 29.62
CA ASN A 460 2.92 9.11 30.19
C ASN A 460 4.19 8.46 30.78
N GLU A 461 4.05 7.33 31.47
CA GLU A 461 5.18 6.58 32.03
C GLU A 461 6.10 6.02 30.93
N VAL A 462 5.52 5.43 29.88
CA VAL A 462 6.29 4.96 28.71
C VAL A 462 7.02 6.11 28.03
N GLN A 463 6.38 7.28 27.88
CA GLN A 463 7.05 8.45 27.33
C GLN A 463 8.21 8.94 28.20
N TYR A 464 8.05 8.92 29.53
CA TYR A 464 9.10 9.26 30.48
C TYR A 464 10.28 8.28 30.37
N LEU A 465 10.02 6.98 30.44
CA LEU A 465 11.05 5.93 30.33
C LEU A 465 11.76 5.97 28.98
N THR A 466 11.05 6.25 27.90
CA THR A 466 11.65 6.39 26.56
C THR A 466 12.59 7.58 26.50
N ARG A 467 12.22 8.72 27.10
CA ARG A 467 13.08 9.91 27.18
C ARG A 467 14.32 9.64 28.01
N ASP A 468 14.16 8.99 29.16
CA ASP A 468 15.25 8.65 30.06
C ASP A 468 16.24 7.66 29.40
N LYS A 469 15.72 6.59 28.78
CA LYS A 469 16.53 5.64 28.02
C LYS A 469 17.29 6.31 26.88
N ARG A 470 16.65 7.24 26.15
CA ARG A 470 17.28 8.00 25.08
C ARG A 470 18.38 8.92 25.60
N HIS A 471 18.19 9.53 26.77
CA HIS A 471 19.22 10.33 27.43
C HIS A 471 20.43 9.47 27.80
N HIS A 472 20.21 8.30 28.40
CA HIS A 472 21.28 7.35 28.71
C HIS A 472 22.05 6.87 27.48
N LEU A 473 21.35 6.55 26.38
CA LEU A 473 22.00 6.17 25.12
C LEU A 473 22.84 7.31 24.55
N THR A 474 22.37 8.56 24.68
CA THR A 474 23.11 9.73 24.21
C THR A 474 24.40 9.94 25.02
N LEU A 475 24.34 9.77 26.34
CA LEU A 475 25.52 9.84 27.22
C LEU A 475 26.53 8.73 26.89
N GLN A 476 26.07 7.49 26.67
CA GLN A 476 26.94 6.40 26.24
C GLN A 476 27.59 6.67 24.88
N GLN A 477 26.83 7.21 23.93
CA GLN A 477 27.37 7.59 22.62
C GLN A 477 28.47 8.64 22.76
N GLN A 478 28.26 9.68 23.58
CA GLN A 478 29.29 10.70 23.83
C GLN A 478 30.56 10.12 24.46
N GLN A 479 30.42 9.16 25.38
CA GLN A 479 31.58 8.47 25.98
C GLN A 479 32.34 7.63 24.95
N HIS A 480 31.63 6.89 24.09
CA HIS A 480 32.24 6.11 23.03
C HIS A 480 32.93 7.00 21.99
N ASP A 481 32.30 8.12 21.60
CA ASP A 481 32.87 9.07 20.64
C ASP A 481 34.16 9.72 21.20
N ALA A 482 34.16 10.07 22.50
CA ALA A 482 35.35 10.59 23.17
C ALA A 482 36.48 9.54 23.23
N ALA A 483 36.17 8.30 23.61
CA ALA A 483 37.14 7.21 23.64
C ALA A 483 37.71 6.91 22.24
N PHE A 484 36.86 6.96 21.21
CA PHE A 484 37.29 6.78 19.83
C PHE A 484 38.20 7.91 19.36
N ALA A 485 37.89 9.17 19.70
CA ALA A 485 38.74 10.31 19.39
C ALA A 485 40.11 10.22 20.06
N ASP A 486 40.18 9.75 21.32
CA ASP A 486 41.45 9.54 22.02
C ASP A 486 42.26 8.40 21.38
N LEU A 487 41.62 7.30 20.98
CA LEU A 487 42.27 6.22 20.25
C LEU A 487 42.81 6.71 18.89
N GLN A 488 42.04 7.51 18.16
CA GLN A 488 42.48 8.11 16.90
C GLN A 488 43.72 8.99 17.10
N ARG A 489 43.77 9.79 18.17
CA ARG A 489 44.95 10.61 18.49
C ARG A 489 46.18 9.74 18.79
N GLN A 490 46.01 8.66 19.56
CA GLN A 490 47.11 7.72 19.84
C GLN A 490 47.64 7.07 18.57
N HIS A 491 46.74 6.62 17.68
CA HIS A 491 47.13 6.02 16.40
C HIS A 491 47.83 7.04 15.49
N LEU A 492 47.35 8.29 15.44
CA LEU A 492 48.01 9.37 14.69
C LEU A 492 49.42 9.65 15.22
N HIS A 493 49.60 9.67 16.55
CA HIS A 493 50.90 9.85 17.15
C HIS A 493 51.87 8.71 16.78
N GLN A 494 51.42 7.45 16.85
CA GLN A 494 52.21 6.30 16.44
C GLN A 494 52.60 6.35 14.95
N ILE A 495 51.67 6.79 14.08
CA ILE A 495 51.98 6.98 12.66
C ILE A 495 53.05 8.05 12.47
N GLN A 496 52.97 9.17 13.19
CA GLN A 496 53.97 10.24 13.12
C GLN A 496 55.35 9.79 13.63
N GLU A 497 55.41 9.03 14.73
CA GLU A 497 56.65 8.44 15.22
C GLU A 497 57.27 7.48 14.19
N LEU A 498 56.46 6.61 13.59
CA LEU A 498 56.92 5.69 12.56
C LEU A 498 57.40 6.42 11.30
N GLN A 499 56.70 7.47 10.88
CA GLN A 499 57.14 8.32 9.77
C GLN A 499 58.48 8.99 10.08
N HIS A 500 58.64 9.54 11.28
CA HIS A 500 59.91 10.12 11.68
C HIS A 500 61.05 9.10 11.68
N HIS A 501 60.81 7.88 12.19
CA HIS A 501 61.79 6.80 12.13
C HIS A 501 62.16 6.41 10.70
N LEU A 502 61.19 6.37 9.78
CA LEU A 502 61.43 6.11 8.36
C LEU A 502 62.23 7.23 7.69
N GLU A 503 61.93 8.49 8.00
CA GLU A 503 62.70 9.64 7.49
C GLU A 503 64.15 9.61 7.96
N VAL A 504 64.37 9.32 9.25
CA VAL A 504 65.71 9.19 9.83
C VAL A 504 66.48 8.02 9.21
N SER A 505 65.84 6.86 9.02
CA SER A 505 66.50 5.70 8.40
C SER A 505 66.81 5.97 6.93
N ALA A 506 65.92 6.61 6.19
CA ALA A 506 66.14 7.01 4.79
C ALA A 506 67.31 7.99 4.65
N ALA A 507 67.41 8.98 5.55
CA ALA A 507 68.53 9.93 5.56
C ALA A 507 69.87 9.22 5.85
N LEU A 508 69.87 8.26 6.77
CA LEU A 508 71.06 7.46 7.08
C LEU A 508 71.49 6.58 5.91
N HIS A 509 70.53 5.92 5.23
CA HIS A 509 70.80 5.14 4.02
C HIS A 509 71.30 6.02 2.86
N LEU A 510 70.76 7.22 2.68
CA LEU A 510 71.25 8.16 1.67
C LEU A 510 72.71 8.56 1.95
N HIS A 511 73.05 8.80 3.20
CA HIS A 511 74.43 9.11 3.59
C HIS A 511 75.38 7.94 3.28
N GLN A 512 74.98 6.70 3.61
CA GLN A 512 75.74 5.50 3.25
C GLN A 512 75.93 5.34 1.73
N ILE A 513 74.90 5.64 0.94
CA ILE A 513 75.00 5.59 -0.53
C ILE A 513 76.00 6.63 -1.03
N GLN A 514 75.99 7.85 -0.48
CA GLN A 514 76.95 8.90 -0.84
C GLN A 514 78.40 8.51 -0.49
N GLU A 515 78.62 7.90 0.67
CA GLU A 515 79.94 7.38 1.04
C GLU A 515 80.41 6.28 0.07
N LEU A 516 79.54 5.35 -0.29
CA LEU A 516 79.84 4.30 -1.26
C LEU A 516 80.13 4.86 -2.66
N GLN A 517 79.38 5.86 -3.11
CA GLN A 517 79.63 6.57 -4.37
C GLN A 517 81.00 7.25 -4.36
N HIS A 518 81.34 7.94 -3.28
CA HIS A 518 82.65 8.59 -3.16
C HIS A 518 83.79 7.57 -3.18
N HIS A 519 83.63 6.42 -2.52
CA HIS A 519 84.59 5.32 -2.62
C HIS A 519 84.73 4.76 -4.04
N LEU A 520 83.61 4.62 -4.77
CA LEU A 520 83.61 4.16 -6.16
C LEU A 520 84.36 5.15 -7.07
N GLU A 521 84.11 6.44 -6.95
CA GLU A 521 84.80 7.49 -7.73
C GLU A 521 86.32 7.47 -7.47
N ILE A 522 86.74 7.30 -6.20
CA ILE A 522 88.15 7.15 -5.86
C ILE A 522 88.74 5.91 -6.54
N GLN A 523 88.01 4.80 -6.56
CA GLN A 523 88.45 3.56 -7.18
C GLN A 523 88.53 3.67 -8.71
N GLU A 524 87.60 4.35 -9.36
CA GLU A 524 87.65 4.64 -10.80
C GLU A 524 88.83 5.55 -11.15
N LEU A 525 89.10 6.58 -10.36
CA LEU A 525 90.28 7.44 -10.53
C LEU A 525 91.59 6.65 -10.38
N GLN A 526 91.67 5.74 -9.40
CA GLN A 526 92.82 4.84 -9.25
C GLN A 526 92.99 3.93 -10.47
N ASN A 527 91.91 3.30 -10.94
CA ASN A 527 91.94 2.47 -12.14
C ASN A 527 92.35 3.27 -13.40
N HIS A 528 91.86 4.50 -13.56
CA HIS A 528 92.27 5.37 -14.66
C HIS A 528 93.76 5.75 -14.57
N LEU A 529 94.28 5.99 -13.37
CA LEU A 529 95.71 6.23 -13.14
C LEU A 529 96.54 5.02 -13.55
N GLU A 530 96.13 3.80 -13.14
CA GLU A 530 96.78 2.55 -13.52
C GLU A 530 96.74 2.31 -15.03
N VAL A 531 95.60 2.52 -15.69
CA VAL A 531 95.47 2.40 -17.15
C VAL A 531 96.30 3.46 -17.88
N SER A 532 96.35 4.70 -17.37
CA SER A 532 97.19 5.75 -17.96
C SER A 532 98.68 5.43 -17.82
N ALA A 533 99.10 4.88 -16.68
CA ALA A 533 100.48 4.44 -16.45
C ALA A 533 100.84 3.28 -17.39
N ALA A 534 99.91 2.34 -17.61
CA ALA A 534 100.06 1.25 -18.58
C ALA A 534 100.14 1.76 -20.03
N LEU A 535 99.33 2.74 -20.42
CA LEU A 535 99.38 3.38 -21.75
C LEU A 535 100.68 4.20 -21.94
N HIS A 536 101.20 4.84 -20.90
CA HIS A 536 102.48 5.54 -20.97
C HIS A 536 103.66 4.56 -21.15
N LEU A 537 103.59 3.40 -20.51
CA LEU A 537 104.52 2.30 -20.77
C LEU A 537 104.39 1.73 -22.19
N TYR A 538 103.18 1.66 -22.74
CA TYR A 538 102.94 1.16 -24.11
C TYR A 538 103.39 2.15 -25.20
N THR A 539 103.24 3.46 -24.98
CA THR A 539 103.70 4.51 -25.92
C THR A 539 105.23 4.62 -26.00
N LEU A 540 105.95 4.20 -24.96
CA LEU A 540 107.41 4.02 -25.00
C LEU A 540 107.88 2.80 -25.84
N HIS A 541 106.95 1.98 -26.35
CA HIS A 541 107.26 0.75 -27.09
C HIS A 541 106.72 0.71 -28.54
N LEU A 542 106.25 1.82 -29.10
CA LEU A 542 105.93 1.88 -30.53
C LEU A 542 107.18 2.17 -31.39
N PRO A 543 107.52 1.31 -32.37
CA PRO A 543 108.64 1.53 -33.28
C PRO A 543 108.22 2.46 -34.43
N TYR A 544 108.90 3.61 -34.55
CA TYR A 544 108.88 4.41 -35.78
C TYR A 544 109.80 3.75 -36.82
N THR A 545 109.22 3.14 -37.85
CA THR A 545 109.91 2.84 -39.11
C THR A 545 109.48 3.84 -40.18
N PHE A 546 110.42 4.67 -40.61
CA PHE A 546 110.33 5.45 -41.85
C PHE A 546 111.10 4.69 -42.94
N ASN A 547 110.58 4.60 -44.16
CA ASN A 547 111.42 4.30 -45.33
C ASN A 547 110.97 5.11 -46.55
N THR A 548 111.94 5.76 -47.19
CA THR A 548 111.87 6.25 -48.57
C THR A 548 112.30 5.14 -49.53
N THR A 549 111.36 4.70 -50.37
CA THR A 549 111.39 4.28 -51.80
C THR A 549 110.30 3.24 -52.03
#